data_AF-A0A2V6AS96-F1
#
_entry.id   AF-A0A2V6AS96-F1
#
_cell.length_a   1.000
_cell.length_b   1.000
_cell.length_c   1.000
_cell.angle_alpha   90.00
_cell.angle_beta   90.00
_cell.angle_gamma   90.00
#
_symmetry.space_group_name_H-M   'P 1'
#
loop_
_entity.id
_entity.type
_entity.pdbx_description
1 polymer ?
#
loop_
_entity_poly.entity_id
_entity_poly.type
_entity_poly.pdbx_seq_one_letter_code
_entity_poly.pdbx_strand_id
1 'polypeptide(L)'
;MTNPGGDTTAQPLKAVYKFMGDPRNVAHAKKVSQEKHHKAKPAQKTRAPQRAKTTQIEEKKSATTEQSTAPKSEAEKPSQPSDSAQVEKSLAVLSKLKELEFHSRANIEKLAELSLTIEEELKQKAFAEAIGAVYSAQDVFQSKILKLIEDYEAECARLRPPG
;
A
#
# COMPACT_ATOMS: atom_id res chain seq x y z
N MET A 1 71.59 -8.62 27.31
CA MET A 1 70.43 -8.69 28.22
C MET A 1 69.24 -9.21 27.43
N THR A 2 68.81 -10.43 27.77
CA THR A 2 67.47 -11.03 27.66
C THR A 2 66.45 -10.52 26.63
N ASN A 3 66.17 -11.40 25.65
CA ASN A 3 64.97 -11.66 24.82
C ASN A 3 63.61 -11.66 25.61
N PRO A 4 62.45 -12.01 25.01
CA PRO A 4 61.77 -11.55 23.78
C PRO A 4 60.21 -11.48 23.97
N GLY A 5 59.44 -11.17 22.91
CA GLY A 5 58.15 -11.86 22.66
C GLY A 5 56.87 -11.28 23.27
N GLY A 6 55.85 -11.10 22.41
CA GLY A 6 54.49 -10.78 22.83
C GLY A 6 53.53 -10.52 21.67
N ASP A 7 53.48 -11.41 20.69
CA ASP A 7 52.34 -11.50 19.76
C ASP A 7 51.26 -12.34 20.44
N THR A 8 50.12 -11.75 20.82
CA THR A 8 48.87 -12.50 20.97
C THR A 8 47.62 -11.61 21.00
N THR A 9 46.71 -11.94 20.08
CA THR A 9 45.24 -11.92 20.22
C THR A 9 44.48 -10.60 20.12
N ALA A 10 43.93 -10.41 18.92
CA ALA A 10 42.59 -9.89 18.70
C ALA A 10 41.59 -10.38 19.75
N GLN A 11 40.92 -9.45 20.43
CA GLN A 11 39.68 -9.70 21.15
C GLN A 11 38.59 -8.81 20.52
N PRO A 12 37.69 -9.37 19.70
CA PRO A 12 36.44 -8.69 19.40
C PRO A 12 35.60 -8.70 20.68
N LEU A 13 35.30 -7.51 21.22
CA LEU A 13 34.34 -7.35 22.31
C LEU A 13 33.00 -7.93 21.84
N LYS A 14 32.67 -9.11 22.37
CA LYS A 14 31.40 -9.79 22.09
C LYS A 14 30.26 -8.90 22.57
N ALA A 15 29.45 -8.44 21.62
CA ALA A 15 28.16 -7.83 21.89
C ALA A 15 27.28 -8.84 22.63
N VAL A 16 27.08 -8.65 23.93
CA VAL A 16 25.99 -9.31 24.66
C VAL A 16 24.72 -8.53 24.37
N TYR A 17 24.12 -8.80 23.21
CA TYR A 17 22.78 -8.32 22.90
C TYR A 17 21.80 -9.10 23.79
N LYS A 18 21.45 -8.53 24.94
CA LYS A 18 20.32 -8.99 25.74
C LYS A 18 19.10 -8.99 24.83
N PHE A 19 18.54 -10.18 24.61
CA PHE A 19 17.29 -10.42 23.90
C PHE A 19 16.13 -9.81 24.71
N MET A 20 16.02 -8.48 24.74
CA MET A 20 14.80 -7.81 25.15
C MET A 20 13.80 -8.08 24.04
N GLY A 21 12.79 -8.92 24.34
CA GLY A 21 11.77 -9.32 23.38
C GLY A 21 11.15 -8.11 22.67
N ASP A 22 10.86 -8.27 21.39
CA ASP A 22 10.32 -7.21 20.53
C ASP A 22 9.09 -6.54 21.19
N PRO A 23 9.13 -5.23 21.48
CA PRO A 23 8.01 -4.52 22.11
C PRO A 23 6.72 -4.56 21.28
N ARG A 24 6.81 -4.90 19.99
CA ARG A 24 5.64 -5.11 19.12
C ARG A 24 4.85 -6.38 19.42
N ASN A 25 5.40 -7.30 20.23
CA ASN A 25 4.74 -8.57 20.53
C ASN A 25 4.06 -8.60 21.91
N VAL A 26 4.11 -7.52 22.68
CA VAL A 26 3.45 -7.44 24.01
C VAL A 26 1.93 -7.19 23.88
N ALA A 27 1.49 -6.63 22.75
CA ALA A 27 0.08 -6.26 22.55
C ALA A 27 -0.84 -7.45 22.27
N HIS A 28 -0.32 -8.58 21.78
CA HIS A 28 -1.14 -9.74 21.41
C HIS A 28 -1.17 -10.86 22.47
N ALA A 29 -0.43 -10.71 23.57
CA ALA A 29 -0.37 -11.70 24.65
C ALA A 29 -1.48 -11.55 25.71
N LYS A 30 -2.45 -10.64 25.51
CA LYS A 30 -3.67 -10.60 26.34
C LYS A 30 -4.81 -11.35 25.64
N LYS A 31 -4.79 -12.67 25.71
CA LYS A 31 -6.01 -13.47 25.49
C LYS A 31 -7.00 -13.11 26.60
N VAL A 32 -7.98 -12.28 26.29
CA VAL A 32 -9.20 -12.17 27.12
C VAL A 32 -10.00 -13.44 26.89
N SER A 33 -9.87 -14.40 27.80
CA SER A 33 -10.80 -15.52 27.89
C SER A 33 -12.04 -15.02 28.63
N GLN A 34 -13.10 -14.66 27.91
CA GLN A 34 -14.40 -14.51 28.54
C GLN A 34 -14.93 -15.91 28.87
N GLU A 35 -14.83 -16.28 30.14
CA GLU A 35 -15.49 -17.47 30.68
C GLU A 35 -17.00 -17.22 30.70
N LYS A 36 -17.68 -17.62 29.63
CA LYS A 36 -19.13 -17.67 29.58
C LYS A 36 -19.62 -18.96 30.25
N HIS A 37 -20.00 -18.86 31.52
CA HIS A 37 -20.78 -19.91 32.18
C HIS A 37 -22.21 -19.93 31.60
N HIS A 38 -22.44 -20.78 30.59
CA HIS A 38 -23.79 -21.28 30.33
C HIS A 38 -23.85 -22.74 30.76
N LYS A 39 -24.48 -22.97 31.92
CA LYS A 39 -24.92 -24.31 32.31
C LYS A 39 -26.18 -24.64 31.51
N ALA A 40 -26.03 -25.31 30.38
CA ALA A 40 -27.13 -26.02 29.71
C ALA A 40 -26.61 -27.27 29.00
N LYS A 41 -27.39 -28.34 29.11
CA LYS A 41 -27.13 -29.77 28.84
C LYS A 41 -26.55 -30.11 27.45
N PRO A 42 -25.89 -31.29 27.29
CA PRO A 42 -25.28 -31.71 26.03
C PRO A 42 -26.31 -32.31 25.08
N ALA A 43 -26.26 -31.91 23.81
CA ALA A 43 -26.80 -32.66 22.69
C ALA A 43 -25.77 -32.73 21.56
N GLN A 44 -25.72 -33.89 20.93
CA GLN A 44 -24.68 -34.47 20.09
C GLN A 44 -24.55 -33.89 18.66
N LYS A 45 -23.32 -34.05 18.11
CA LYS A 45 -22.95 -34.27 16.68
C LYS A 45 -23.26 -33.06 15.73
N THR A 46 -22.44 -32.67 14.75
CA THR A 46 -21.67 -33.44 13.77
C THR A 46 -20.81 -32.45 12.94
N ARG A 47 -19.58 -32.86 12.61
CA ARG A 47 -18.88 -32.75 11.31
C ARG A 47 -18.69 -31.38 10.60
N ALA A 48 -17.42 -31.14 10.26
CA ALA A 48 -16.85 -30.09 9.43
C ALA A 48 -17.38 -30.02 7.98
N PRO A 49 -17.04 -28.94 7.25
CA PRO A 49 -16.65 -29.11 5.85
C PRO A 49 -15.34 -28.38 5.48
N GLN A 50 -14.43 -29.12 4.86
CA GLN A 50 -13.26 -28.62 4.15
C GLN A 50 -13.64 -28.07 2.76
N ARG A 51 -12.79 -27.14 2.32
CA ARG A 51 -12.87 -26.26 1.15
C ARG A 51 -12.10 -26.83 -0.04
N ALA A 52 -12.62 -26.56 -1.26
CA ALA A 52 -11.97 -26.49 -2.59
C ALA A 52 -11.41 -27.79 -3.21
N LYS A 53 -11.93 -28.24 -4.37
CA LYS A 53 -11.71 -27.82 -5.78
C LYS A 53 -10.36 -28.27 -6.37
N THR A 54 -10.38 -29.33 -7.20
CA THR A 54 -9.48 -29.46 -8.38
C THR A 54 -10.05 -30.43 -9.44
N THR A 55 -9.84 -30.06 -10.71
CA THR A 55 -9.58 -30.90 -11.92
C THR A 55 -10.70 -31.17 -12.95
N GLN A 56 -10.27 -31.14 -14.23
CA GLN A 56 -10.83 -31.61 -15.52
C GLN A 56 -11.47 -30.47 -16.36
N ILE A 57 -10.92 -29.94 -17.46
CA ILE A 57 -10.19 -30.43 -18.66
C ILE A 57 -11.00 -31.40 -19.54
N GLU A 58 -11.40 -30.84 -20.69
CA GLU A 58 -11.69 -31.36 -22.04
C GLU A 58 -12.63 -32.55 -22.27
N GLU A 59 -13.62 -32.35 -23.14
CA GLU A 59 -13.80 -33.11 -24.38
C GLU A 59 -14.95 -32.52 -25.21
N LYS A 60 -14.68 -32.04 -26.44
CA LYS A 60 -15.39 -32.51 -27.64
C LYS A 60 -14.80 -31.94 -28.94
N LYS A 61 -14.25 -32.85 -29.74
CA LYS A 61 -13.89 -32.66 -31.15
C LYS A 61 -14.97 -33.34 -32.00
N SER A 62 -15.62 -32.61 -32.90
CA SER A 62 -16.26 -33.19 -34.10
C SER A 62 -16.35 -32.11 -35.17
N ALA A 63 -15.74 -32.40 -36.32
CA ALA A 63 -15.71 -31.57 -37.51
C ALA A 63 -17.05 -31.61 -38.26
N THR A 64 -17.44 -30.50 -38.90
CA THR A 64 -18.29 -30.48 -40.10
C THR A 64 -18.05 -29.16 -40.82
N THR A 65 -17.42 -29.25 -42.00
CA THR A 65 -17.43 -28.22 -43.03
C THR A 65 -18.64 -28.51 -43.90
N GLU A 66 -19.53 -27.52 -44.10
CA GLU A 66 -20.09 -27.12 -45.41
C GLU A 66 -21.33 -26.23 -45.26
N GLN A 67 -21.19 -25.03 -45.84
CA GLN A 67 -22.17 -24.34 -46.69
C GLN A 67 -23.46 -23.74 -46.11
N SER A 68 -23.56 -22.44 -46.39
CA SER A 68 -24.75 -21.71 -46.86
C SER A 68 -25.50 -20.82 -45.85
N THR A 69 -25.89 -19.67 -46.41
CA THR A 69 -26.83 -18.65 -45.93
C THR A 69 -26.38 -17.75 -44.79
N ALA A 70 -25.91 -16.56 -45.17
CA ALA A 70 -26.03 -15.36 -44.36
C ALA A 70 -27.51 -15.14 -43.96
N PRO A 71 -27.79 -14.63 -42.75
CA PRO A 71 -27.90 -13.17 -42.66
C PRO A 71 -27.37 -12.56 -41.36
N LYS A 72 -26.79 -11.36 -41.50
CA LYS A 72 -26.80 -10.28 -40.50
C LYS A 72 -26.08 -10.58 -39.17
N SER A 73 -24.76 -10.53 -39.18
CA SER A 73 -24.00 -10.20 -37.96
C SER A 73 -24.27 -8.74 -37.60
N GLU A 74 -25.12 -8.53 -36.60
CA GLU A 74 -24.93 -7.42 -35.67
C GLU A 74 -23.46 -7.42 -35.27
N ALA A 75 -22.74 -6.38 -35.68
CA ALA A 75 -21.45 -6.08 -35.12
C ALA A 75 -21.67 -5.86 -33.63
N GLU A 76 -21.23 -6.82 -32.81
CA GLU A 76 -21.09 -6.65 -31.37
C GLU A 76 -20.27 -5.39 -31.14
N LYS A 77 -20.98 -4.33 -30.78
CA LYS A 77 -20.41 -3.13 -30.19
C LYS A 77 -19.61 -3.63 -28.98
N PRO A 78 -18.29 -3.40 -28.89
CA PRO A 78 -17.58 -3.68 -27.66
C PRO A 78 -18.32 -2.89 -26.57
N SER A 79 -18.76 -3.60 -25.53
CA SER A 79 -19.50 -3.04 -24.41
C SER A 79 -18.64 -1.96 -23.78
N GLN A 80 -18.84 -0.71 -24.22
CA GLN A 80 -18.29 0.45 -23.57
C GLN A 80 -18.70 0.35 -22.10
N PRO A 81 -17.75 0.45 -21.14
CA PRO A 81 -18.13 0.62 -19.76
C PRO A 81 -19.13 1.77 -19.71
N SER A 82 -20.24 1.59 -18.99
CA SER A 82 -21.21 2.65 -18.83
C SER A 82 -20.48 3.90 -18.33
N ASP A 83 -20.75 5.06 -18.93
CA ASP A 83 -20.06 6.31 -18.60
C ASP A 83 -20.10 6.60 -17.08
N SER A 84 -21.16 6.15 -16.40
CA SER A 84 -21.29 6.17 -14.92
C SER A 84 -20.16 5.43 -14.19
N ALA A 85 -19.83 4.20 -14.60
CA ALA A 85 -18.78 3.40 -13.96
C ALA A 85 -17.39 3.99 -14.21
N GLN A 86 -17.20 4.72 -15.32
CA GLN A 86 -15.99 5.48 -15.59
C GLN A 86 -15.88 6.70 -14.67
N VAL A 87 -16.97 7.47 -14.53
CA VAL A 87 -17.01 8.64 -13.64
C VAL A 87 -16.71 8.24 -12.18
N GLU A 88 -17.30 7.15 -11.67
CA GLU A 88 -17.03 6.66 -10.32
C GLU A 88 -15.55 6.34 -10.08
N LYS A 89 -14.91 5.66 -11.06
CA LYS A 89 -13.47 5.37 -11.00
C LYS A 89 -12.63 6.65 -11.01
N SER A 90 -13.00 7.62 -11.86
CA SER A 90 -12.30 8.90 -11.91
C SER A 90 -12.42 9.66 -10.57
N LEU A 91 -13.59 9.67 -9.94
CA LEU A 91 -13.77 10.29 -8.62
C LEU A 91 -12.94 9.61 -7.52
N ALA A 92 -12.76 8.29 -7.59
CA ALA A 92 -11.86 7.58 -6.68
C ALA A 92 -10.39 8.01 -6.86
N VAL A 93 -9.93 8.19 -8.11
CA VAL A 93 -8.58 8.72 -8.41
C VAL A 93 -8.44 10.14 -7.87
N LEU A 94 -9.42 11.01 -8.14
CA LEU A 94 -9.44 12.37 -7.63
C LEU A 94 -9.34 12.41 -6.09
N SER A 95 -10.06 11.52 -5.41
CA SER A 95 -10.00 11.41 -3.95
C SER A 95 -8.59 11.07 -3.47
N LYS A 96 -7.87 10.18 -4.19
CA LYS A 96 -6.48 9.84 -3.87
C LYS A 96 -5.49 10.98 -4.16
N LEU A 97 -5.71 11.75 -5.23
CA LEU A 97 -4.90 12.92 -5.50
C LEU A 97 -5.05 13.97 -4.39
N LYS A 98 -6.28 14.21 -3.91
CA LYS A 98 -6.55 15.12 -2.78
C LYS A 98 -5.93 14.64 -1.47
N GLU A 99 -5.95 13.33 -1.21
CA GLU A 99 -5.26 12.74 -0.05
C GLU A 99 -3.74 12.98 -0.12
N LEU A 100 -3.12 12.82 -1.30
CA LEU A 100 -1.70 13.12 -1.50
C LEU A 100 -1.37 14.60 -1.31
N GLU A 101 -2.21 15.51 -1.79
CA GLU A 101 -2.07 16.96 -1.57
C GLU A 101 -2.14 17.31 -0.09
N PHE A 102 -3.09 16.75 0.65
CA PHE A 102 -3.23 16.96 2.08
C PHE A 102 -1.97 16.52 2.84
N HIS A 103 -1.45 15.33 2.55
CA HIS A 103 -0.22 14.85 3.17
C HIS A 103 0.99 15.68 2.78
N SER A 104 1.04 16.17 1.55
CA SER A 104 2.13 17.02 1.08
C SER A 104 2.21 18.34 1.85
N ARG A 105 1.07 18.97 2.17
CA ARG A 105 1.03 20.15 3.05
C ARG A 105 1.60 19.85 4.44
N ALA A 106 1.18 18.74 5.05
CA ALA A 106 1.70 18.32 6.35
C ALA A 106 3.20 18.03 6.30
N ASN A 107 3.70 17.48 5.19
CA ASN A 107 5.13 17.25 4.98
C ASN A 107 5.92 18.56 4.92
N ILE A 108 5.41 19.60 4.26
CA ILE A 108 6.06 20.93 4.23
C ILE A 108 6.20 21.48 5.65
N GLU A 109 5.13 21.42 6.44
CA GLU A 109 5.16 21.86 7.85
C GLU A 109 6.19 21.07 8.66
N LYS A 110 6.21 19.74 8.50
CA LYS A 110 7.16 18.88 9.23
C LYS A 110 8.61 19.11 8.79
N LEU A 111 8.85 19.31 7.50
CA LEU A 111 10.18 19.61 6.98
C LEU A 111 10.68 20.97 7.48
N ALA A 112 9.81 21.98 7.59
CA ALA A 112 10.17 23.27 8.18
C ALA A 112 10.60 23.13 9.66
N GLU A 113 9.84 22.36 10.45
CA GLU A 113 10.19 22.05 11.85
C GLU A 113 11.56 21.35 11.93
N LEU A 114 11.77 20.31 11.12
CA LEU A 114 13.02 19.56 11.10
C LEU A 114 14.21 20.42 10.66
N SER A 115 14.03 21.31 9.68
CA SER A 115 15.09 22.24 9.26
C SER A 115 15.59 23.10 10.42
N LEU A 116 14.68 23.68 11.21
CA LEU A 116 15.05 24.48 12.38
C LEU A 116 15.82 23.66 13.41
N THR A 117 15.33 22.47 13.76
CA THR A 117 16.00 21.58 14.71
C THR A 117 17.40 21.16 14.22
N ILE A 118 17.55 20.80 12.95
CA ILE A 118 18.83 20.37 12.37
C ILE A 118 19.86 21.50 12.38
N GLU A 119 19.44 22.72 12.01
CA GLU A 119 20.32 23.90 12.02
C GLU A 119 20.81 24.24 13.44
N GLU A 120 19.92 24.12 14.44
CA GLU A 120 20.22 24.42 15.84
C GLU A 120 21.10 23.36 16.51
N GLU A 121 20.79 22.07 16.33
CA GLU A 121 21.44 20.96 17.04
C GLU A 121 22.78 20.56 16.41
N LEU A 122 22.80 20.31 15.10
CA LEU A 122 23.95 19.68 14.46
C LEU A 122 24.97 20.72 13.97
N LYS A 123 24.53 21.95 13.66
CA LYS A 123 25.37 23.05 13.14
C LYS A 123 26.24 22.65 11.93
N GLN A 124 25.83 21.61 11.20
CA GLN A 124 26.52 21.11 10.01
C GLN A 124 25.79 21.57 8.77
N LYS A 125 26.44 22.41 7.96
CA LYS A 125 25.86 22.98 6.74
C LYS A 125 25.38 21.94 5.75
N ALA A 126 26.06 20.80 5.65
CA ALA A 126 25.67 19.73 4.72
C ALA A 126 24.25 19.20 4.98
N PHE A 127 23.84 19.08 6.26
CA PHE A 127 22.48 18.65 6.58
C PHE A 127 21.45 19.77 6.37
N ALA A 128 21.80 21.02 6.65
CA ALA A 128 20.95 22.18 6.36
C ALA A 128 20.68 22.33 4.85
N GLU A 129 21.71 22.15 4.01
CA GLU A 129 21.57 22.16 2.55
C GLU A 129 20.72 20.98 2.05
N ALA A 130 20.94 19.78 2.61
CA ALA A 130 20.17 18.59 2.23
C ALA A 130 18.68 18.73 2.60
N ILE A 131 18.35 19.17 3.82
CA ILE A 131 16.95 19.34 4.24
C ILE A 131 16.28 20.49 3.48
N GLY A 132 17.01 21.56 3.18
CA GLY A 132 16.54 22.65 2.32
C GLY A 132 16.18 22.16 0.91
N ALA A 133 17.01 21.31 0.31
CA ALA A 133 16.70 20.72 -1.01
C ALA A 133 15.45 19.83 -0.97
N VAL A 134 15.27 19.03 0.09
CA VAL A 134 14.06 18.20 0.29
C VAL A 134 12.83 19.07 0.48
N TYR A 135 12.92 20.13 1.28
CA TYR A 135 11.84 21.11 1.46
C TYR A 135 11.42 21.74 0.13
N SER A 136 12.38 22.25 -0.64
CA SER A 136 12.09 22.85 -1.96
C SER A 136 11.47 21.84 -2.93
N ALA A 137 11.92 20.59 -2.94
CA ALA A 137 11.32 19.55 -3.75
C ALA A 137 9.86 19.26 -3.34
N GLN A 138 9.56 19.27 -2.04
CA GLN A 138 8.21 19.08 -1.51
C GLN A 138 7.29 20.25 -1.90
N ASP A 139 7.77 21.49 -1.83
CA ASP A 139 7.02 22.68 -2.25
C ASP A 139 6.69 22.67 -3.76
N VAL A 140 7.66 22.26 -4.59
CA VAL A 140 7.43 22.04 -6.03
C VAL A 140 6.42 20.91 -6.26
N PHE A 141 6.50 19.82 -5.52
CA PHE A 141 5.51 18.73 -5.59
C PHE A 141 4.12 19.23 -5.23
N GLN A 142 3.98 20.01 -4.15
CA GLN A 142 2.72 20.60 -3.70
C GLN A 142 2.07 21.47 -4.78
N SER A 143 2.86 22.33 -5.44
CA SER A 143 2.37 23.16 -6.54
C SER A 143 1.86 22.31 -7.73
N LYS A 144 2.60 21.24 -8.07
CA LYS A 144 2.23 20.35 -9.19
C LYS A 144 1.00 19.49 -8.90
N ILE A 145 0.86 18.96 -7.68
CA ILE A 145 -0.29 18.13 -7.32
C ILE A 145 -1.57 18.97 -7.27
N LEU A 146 -1.50 20.22 -6.80
CA LEU A 146 -2.62 21.15 -6.86
C LEU A 146 -3.08 21.40 -8.29
N LYS A 147 -2.13 21.66 -9.20
CA LYS A 147 -2.47 21.87 -10.62
C LYS A 147 -3.07 20.62 -11.26
N LEU A 148 -2.50 19.45 -10.97
CA LEU A 148 -3.03 18.17 -11.45
C LEU A 148 -4.46 17.91 -10.96
N ILE A 149 -4.76 18.23 -9.69
CA ILE A 149 -6.12 18.10 -9.14
C ILE A 149 -7.08 19.01 -9.89
N GLU A 150 -6.73 20.28 -10.10
CA GLU A 150 -7.56 21.24 -10.83
C GLU A 150 -7.89 20.75 -12.25
N ASP A 151 -6.86 20.32 -13.00
CA ASP A 151 -7.03 19.81 -14.36
C ASP A 151 -7.86 18.53 -14.39
N TYR A 152 -7.66 17.64 -13.41
CA TYR A 152 -8.41 16.40 -13.30
C TYR A 152 -9.89 16.62 -12.92
N GLU A 153 -10.18 17.62 -12.08
CA GLU A 153 -11.55 18.03 -11.74
C GLU A 153 -12.29 18.57 -12.96
N ALA A 154 -11.64 19.40 -13.77
CA ALA A 154 -12.19 19.91 -15.01
C ALA A 154 -12.53 18.75 -15.98
N GLU A 155 -11.64 17.75 -16.07
CA GLU A 155 -11.88 16.57 -16.89
C GLU A 155 -13.01 15.69 -16.35
N CYS A 156 -13.12 15.52 -15.03
CA CYS A 156 -14.25 14.83 -14.40
C CYS A 156 -15.59 15.53 -14.69
N ALA A 157 -15.60 16.86 -14.68
CA ALA A 157 -16.78 17.65 -15.02
C ALA A 157 -17.20 17.45 -16.48
N ARG A 158 -16.24 17.33 -17.41
CA ARG A 158 -16.48 17.05 -18.84
C ARG A 158 -17.10 15.67 -19.10
N LEU A 159 -16.71 14.68 -18.30
CA LEU A 159 -17.22 13.30 -18.40
C LEU A 159 -18.62 13.13 -17.79
N ARG A 160 -19.11 14.12 -17.04
CA ARG A 160 -20.44 14.04 -16.41
C ARG A 160 -21.53 14.25 -17.46
N PRO A 161 -22.53 13.35 -17.58
CA PRO A 161 -23.62 13.56 -18.49
C PRO A 161 -24.45 14.80 -18.11
N PRO A 162 -24.93 15.60 -19.08
CA PRO A 162 -25.90 16.66 -18.81
C PRO A 162 -27.19 16.04 -18.27
N GLY A 163 -27.62 16.51 -17.10
CA GLY A 163 -28.87 16.09 -16.46
C GLY A 163 -30.09 16.70 -17.11
#